data_AF-A0A229P2W1-F1
#
_entry.id   AF-A0A229P2W1-F1
#
_cell.length_a   1.000
_cell.length_b   1.000
_cell.length_c   1.000
_cell.angle_alpha   90.00
_cell.angle_beta   90.00
_cell.angle_gamma   90.00
#
_symmetry.space_group_name_H-M   'P 1'
#
loop_
_entity.id
_entity.type
_entity.pdbx_description
1 polymer ?
#
loop_
_entity_poly.entity_id
_entity_poly.type
_entity_poly.pdbx_seq_one_letter_code
_entity_poly.pdbx_strand_id
1 'polypeptide(L)' 'MDINALIARINELSRKHKTIGLTPDEAIERTRLRQEYLNNFKRNFKQQLDTIEWVDEEKKED' A
#
# COMPACT_ATOMS: atom_id res chain seq x y z
N MET A 1 8.26 6.46 9.00
CA MET A 1 7.12 7.32 8.65
C MET A 1 5.86 6.59 9.05
N ASP A 2 4.91 7.25 9.70
CA ASP A 2 3.65 6.61 10.10
C ASP A 2 2.80 6.34 8.84
N ILE A 3 2.49 5.06 8.59
CA ILE A 3 1.68 4.62 7.45
C ILE A 3 0.30 5.29 7.48
N ASN A 4 -0.26 5.52 8.67
CA ASN A 4 -1.57 6.15 8.82
C ASN A 4 -1.54 7.61 8.38
N ALA A 5 -0.50 8.36 8.78
CA ALA A 5 -0.29 9.74 8.34
C ALA A 5 -0.11 9.84 6.82
N LEU A 6 0.63 8.89 6.22
CA LEU A 6 0.84 8.83 4.78
C LEU A 6 -0.48 8.59 4.01
N ILE A 7 -1.29 7.63 4.47
CA ILE A 7 -2.61 7.34 3.87
C ILE A 7 -3.55 8.55 4.02
N ALA A 8 -3.56 9.18 5.20
CA ALA A 8 -4.38 10.37 5.45
C ALA A 8 -4.05 11.50 4.46
N ARG A 9 -2.76 11.76 4.23
CA ARG A 9 -2.32 12.79 3.28
C ARG A 9 -2.68 12.44 1.84
N ILE A 10 -2.51 11.18 1.41
CA ILE A 10 -2.94 10.73 0.08
C ILE A 10 -4.45 10.93 -0.11
N ASN A 11 -5.25 10.65 0.91
CA ASN A 11 -6.70 10.82 0.87
C ASN A 11 -7.11 12.29 0.83
N GLU A 12 -6.41 13.17 1.55
CA GLU A 12 -6.60 14.62 1.50
C GLU A 12 -6.36 15.14 0.07
N LEU A 13 -5.20 14.82 -0.52
CA LEU A 13 -4.87 15.20 -1.90
C LEU A 13 -5.86 14.60 -2.91
N SER A 14 -6.34 13.38 -2.68
CA SER A 14 -7.34 12.76 -3.55
C SER A 14 -8.70 13.45 -3.48
N ARG A 15 -9.13 13.91 -2.30
CA ARG A 15 -10.35 14.72 -2.13
C ARG A 15 -10.21 16.10 -2.76
N LYS A 16 -9.06 16.74 -2.57
CA LYS A 16 -8.75 18.04 -3.19
C LYS A 16 -8.79 17.95 -4.73
N HIS A 17 -8.16 16.92 -5.29
CA HIS A 17 -8.20 16.66 -6.74
C HIS A 17 -9.61 16.53 -7.30
N LYS A 18 -10.52 15.87 -6.56
CA LYS A 18 -11.92 15.65 -6.99
C LYS A 18 -12.79 16.91 -6.91
N THR A 19 -12.42 17.88 -6.08
CA THR A 19 -13.25 19.05 -5.78
C THR A 19 -12.77 20.28 -6.54
N ILE A 20 -11.53 20.68 -6.30
CA ILE A 20 -10.93 21.91 -6.82
C ILE A 20 -9.74 21.67 -7.76
N GLY A 21 -9.30 20.41 -7.89
CA GLY A 21 -8.09 20.06 -8.63
C GLY A 21 -6.83 20.09 -7.76
N LEU A 22 -5.71 19.62 -8.31
CA LEU A 22 -4.40 19.69 -7.66
C LEU A 22 -3.54 20.73 -8.35
N THR A 23 -2.74 21.42 -7.56
CA THR A 23 -1.60 22.17 -8.09
C THR A 23 -0.52 21.19 -8.59
N PRO A 24 0.41 21.63 -9.45
CA PRO A 24 1.51 20.79 -9.93
C PRO A 24 2.33 20.18 -8.79
N ASP A 25 2.64 20.97 -7.76
CA ASP A 25 3.43 20.51 -6.61
C ASP A 25 2.69 19.44 -5.81
N GLU A 26 1.38 19.59 -5.62
CA GLU A 26 0.55 18.61 -4.93
C GLU A 26 0.38 17.32 -5.75
N ALA A 27 0.38 17.40 -7.07
CA ALA A 27 0.38 16.23 -7.93
C ALA A 27 1.69 15.45 -7.83
N ILE A 28 2.83 16.15 -7.74
CA ILE A 28 4.15 15.56 -7.48
C ILE A 28 4.17 14.92 -6.08
N GLU A 29 3.69 15.64 -5.05
CA GLU A 29 3.58 15.14 -3.68
C GLU A 29 2.73 13.86 -3.63
N ARG A 30 1.53 13.86 -4.23
CA ARG A 30 0.63 12.69 -4.28
C ARG A 30 1.31 11.50 -4.95
N THR A 31 2.06 11.74 -6.01
CA THR A 31 2.75 10.69 -6.76
C THR A 31 3.85 10.06 -5.92
N ARG A 32 4.69 10.88 -5.29
CA ARG A 32 5.73 10.44 -4.37
C ARG A 32 5.15 9.62 -3.21
N LEU A 33 4.10 10.13 -2.55
CA LEU A 33 3.47 9.45 -1.42
C LEU A 33 2.87 8.09 -1.83
N ARG A 34 2.22 8.01 -3.00
CA ARG A 34 1.71 6.74 -3.53
C ARG A 34 2.81 5.73 -3.81
N GLN A 35 3.95 6.19 -4.32
CA GLN A 35 5.08 5.33 -4.61
C GLN A 35 5.67 4.75 -3.32
N GLU A 36 5.79 5.56 -2.28
CA GLU A 36 6.20 5.13 -0.94
C GLU A 36 5.21 4.14 -0.32
N TYR A 37 3.90 4.41 -0.42
CA TYR A 37 2.86 3.45 0.00
C TYR A 37 2.99 2.11 -0.69
N LEU A 38 3.11 2.11 -2.03
CA LEU A 38 3.19 0.88 -2.82
C LEU A 38 4.46 0.08 -2.51
N ASN A 39 5.59 0.73 -2.27
CA ASN A 39 6.82 0.04 -1.90
C ASN A 39 6.68 -0.65 -0.53
N ASN A 40 6.08 0.04 0.45
CA ASN A 40 5.78 -0.55 1.75
C ASN A 40 4.77 -1.69 1.64
N PHE A 41 3.70 -1.51 0.85
CA PHE A 41 2.70 -2.55 0.60
C PHE A 41 3.32 -3.78 -0.05
N LYS A 42 4.10 -3.61 -1.12
CA LYS A 42 4.78 -4.73 -1.82
C LYS A 42 5.72 -5.51 -0.90
N ARG A 43 6.46 -4.82 -0.02
CA ARG A 43 7.31 -5.48 0.98
C ARG A 43 6.50 -6.35 1.94
N ASN A 44 5.43 -5.81 2.51
CA ASN A 44 4.57 -6.56 3.42
C ASN A 44 3.87 -7.72 2.70
N PHE A 45 3.40 -7.50 1.48
CA PHE A 45 2.74 -8.53 0.67
C PHE A 45 3.69 -9.67 0.30
N LYS A 46 4.95 -9.36 -0.04
CA LYS A 46 5.98 -10.38 -0.27
C LYS A 46 6.23 -11.23 0.98
N GLN A 47 6.35 -10.60 2.15
CA GLN A 47 6.50 -11.35 3.41
C GLN A 47 5.31 -12.27 3.70
N GLN A 48 4.08 -11.82 3.38
CA GLN A 48 2.89 -12.67 3.51
C GLN A 48 2.94 -13.86 2.55
N LEU A 49 3.34 -13.67 1.29
CA LEU A 49 3.51 -14.75 0.32
C LEU A 49 4.59 -15.75 0.74
N ASP A 50 5.71 -15.27 1.29
CA ASP A 50 6.79 -16.12 1.79
C ASP A 50 6.36 -16.98 3.00
N THR A 51 5.26 -16.60 3.67
CA THR A 51 4.67 -17.36 4.80
C THR A 51 3.63 -18.39 4.34
N ILE A 52 3.27 -18.41 3.05
CA ILE A 52 2.31 -19.40 2.54
C ILE A 52 3.01 -20.75 2.46
N GLU A 53 2.58 -21.68 3.31
CA GLU A 53 3.01 -23.07 3.29
C GLU A 53 2.01 -23.94 2.54
N TRP A 54 2.51 -24.96 1.83
CA TRP A 54 1.70 -25.96 1.15
C TRP A 54 1.19 -26.98 2.17
N VAL A 55 -0.10 -26.90 2.49
CA VAL A 55 -0.82 -27.91 3.26
C VAL A 55 -1.29 -29.04 2.33
N ASP A 56 -0.35 -29.84 1.86
CA ASP A 56 -0.61 -31.16 1.28
C ASP A 56 0.47 -32.12 1.77
N GLU A 57 0.29 -32.62 2.99
CA GLU A 57 0.79 -33.93 3.46
C GLU A 57 0.25 -34.19 4.89
N GLU A 58 -1.08 -34.29 5.06
CA GLU A 58 -1.58 -35.24 6.06
C GLU A 58 -1.66 -36.61 5.37
N LYS A 59 -0.56 -37.35 5.51
CA LYS A 59 -0.51 -38.77 5.17
C LYS A 59 -1.64 -39.50 5.89
N LYS A 60 -2.33 -40.34 5.12
CA LYS A 60 -3.18 -41.42 5.59
C LYS A 60 -2.42 -42.31 6.57
N GLU A 61 -2.99 -42.57 7.74
CA GLU A 61 -2.71 -43.65 8.71
C GLU A 61 -3.87 -43.55 9.73
N ASP A 62 -4.73 -44.53 10.04
CA ASP A 62 -4.82 -45.99 9.83
C ASP A 62 -6.26 -46.44 9.51
#